data_AF-A0A2A4VUF0-F1
#
_entry.id   AF-A0A2A4VUF0-F1
#
_cell.length_a   1.000
_cell.length_b   1.000
_cell.length_c   1.000
_cell.angle_alpha   90.00
_cell.angle_beta   90.00
_cell.angle_gamma   90.00
#
_symmetry.space_group_name_H-M   'P 1'
#
loop_
_entity.id
_entity.type
_entity.pdbx_description
1 polymer ?
#
loop_
_entity_poly.entity_id
_entity_poly.type
_entity_poly.pdbx_seq_one_letter_code
_entity_poly.pdbx_strand_id
1 'polypeptide(L)' 'MFAQIFLALIAVFLFYLGVVEKSIFNVVVGLILILVSAARFYAARSGSSVQEEFDKWRIKRNEKTNAKGE' A
#
# COMPACT_ATOMS: atom_id res chain seq x y z
N MET A 1 10.17 -1.50 6.50
CA MET A 1 10.71 -2.60 5.67
C MET A 1 10.65 -3.97 6.36
N PHE A 2 11.20 -4.14 7.57
CA PHE A 2 11.17 -5.42 8.30
C PHE A 2 9.75 -6.04 8.45
N ALA A 3 8.75 -5.22 8.78
CA ALA A 3 7.36 -5.68 8.94
C ALA A 3 6.72 -6.23 7.65
N GLN A 4 7.14 -5.76 6.47
CA GLN A 4 6.62 -6.27 5.19
C GLN A 4 7.21 -7.63 4.84
N ILE A 5 8.50 -7.82 5.12
CA ILE A 5 9.17 -9.12 4.94
C ILE A 5 8.55 -10.16 5.87
N PHE A 6 8.30 -9.78 7.12
CA PHE A 6 7.62 -10.62 8.10
C PHE A 6 6.18 -10.98 7.67
N LEU A 7 5.41 -10.02 7.18
CA LEU A 7 4.06 -10.25 6.63
C LEU A 7 4.07 -11.18 5.41
N ALA A 8 5.07 -11.04 4.53
CA ALA A 8 5.20 -11.92 3.36
C ALA A 8 5.48 -13.37 3.77
N LEU A 9 6.35 -13.59 4.76
CA LEU A 9 6.62 -14.92 5.32
C LEU A 9 5.37 -15.55 5.95
N ILE A 10 4.61 -14.78 6.74
CA ILE A 10 3.35 -15.25 7.33
C ILE A 10 2.32 -15.59 6.25
N ALA A 11 2.22 -14.77 5.20
CA ALA A 11 1.28 -15.01 4.11
C ALA A 11 1.59 -16.32 3.35
N VAL A 12 2.87 -16.58 3.05
CA VAL A 12 3.30 -17.85 2.44
C VAL A 12 3.02 -19.03 3.36
N PHE A 13 3.28 -18.88 4.67
CA PHE A 13 3.03 -19.92 5.66
C PHE A 13 1.53 -20.26 5.79
N LEU A 14 0.66 -19.25 5.86
CA LEU A 14 -0.79 -19.44 5.94
C LEU A 14 -1.37 -20.03 4.65
N PHE A 15 -0.82 -19.66 3.50
CA PHE A 15 -1.19 -20.27 2.22
C PHE A 15 -0.83 -21.76 2.19
N TYR A 16 0.39 -22.11 2.63
CA TYR A 16 0.81 -23.51 2.75
C TYR A 16 -0.09 -24.30 3.70
N LEU A 17 -0.36 -23.77 4.90
CA LEU A 17 -1.30 -24.38 5.85
C LEU A 17 -2.70 -24.56 5.26
N GLY A 18 -3.22 -23.56 4.54
CA GLY A 18 -4.52 -23.65 3.88
C GLY A 18 -4.58 -24.74 2.81
N VAL A 19 -3.51 -24.94 2.05
CA VAL A 19 -3.41 -26.02 1.06
C VAL A 19 -3.30 -27.38 1.73
N VAL A 20 -2.45 -27.51 2.76
CA VAL A 20 -2.20 -28.79 3.46
C VAL A 20 -3.41 -29.24 4.26
N GLU A 21 -4.04 -28.34 5.01
CA GLU A 21 -5.21 -28.64 5.84
C GLU A 21 -6.53 -28.58 5.08
N LYS A 22 -6.50 -28.24 3.78
CA LYS A 22 -7.69 -27.96 2.95
C LYS A 22 -8.64 -26.94 3.60
N SER A 23 -8.09 -26.03 4.39
CA SER A 23 -8.85 -25.01 5.11
C SER A 23 -9.03 -23.79 4.22
N ILE A 24 -10.25 -23.63 3.69
CA ILE A 24 -10.64 -22.50 2.83
C ILE A 24 -10.43 -21.18 3.58
N PHE A 25 -10.67 -21.14 4.89
CA PHE A 25 -10.46 -19.96 5.72
C PHE A 25 -8.99 -19.50 5.70
N ASN A 26 -8.04 -20.43 5.87
CA ASN A 26 -6.61 -20.11 5.86
C ASN A 26 -6.15 -19.61 4.47
N VAL A 27 -6.71 -20.15 3.39
CA VAL A 27 -6.44 -19.68 2.02
C VAL A 27 -6.94 -18.25 1.81
N VAL A 28 -8.15 -17.94 2.25
CA VAL A 28 -8.74 -16.59 2.13
C VAL A 28 -7.95 -15.58 2.95
N VAL A 29 -7.60 -15.91 4.20
CA VAL A 29 -6.80 -15.04 5.07
C VAL A 29 -5.39 -14.82 4.47
N GLY A 30 -4.76 -15.87 3.93
CA GLY A 30 -3.49 -15.76 3.22
C GLY A 30 -3.56 -14.78 2.04
N LEU A 31 -4.59 -14.87 1.21
CA LEU A 31 -4.81 -13.96 0.07
C LEU A 31 -4.99 -12.50 0.50
N ILE A 32 -5.77 -12.25 1.55
CA ILE A 32 -5.98 -10.90 2.09
C ILE A 32 -4.65 -10.32 2.58
N LEU A 33 -3.84 -11.12 3.27
CA LEU A 33 -2.53 -10.67 3.76
C LEU A 33 -1.57 -10.34 2.61
N ILE A 34 -1.57 -11.11 1.52
CA ILE A 34 -0.81 -10.80 0.31
C ILE A 34 -1.25 -9.46 -0.28
N LEU A 35 -2.56 -9.26 -0.46
CA LEU A 35 -3.11 -8.03 -1.02
C LEU A 35 -2.79 -6.81 -0.15
N VAL A 36 -2.92 -6.92 1.17
CA VAL A 36 -2.59 -5.84 2.11
C VAL A 36 -1.09 -5.52 2.08
N SER A 37 -0.23 -6.53 1.98
CA SER A 37 1.21 -6.32 1.90
C SER A 37 1.60 -5.63 0.58
N ALA A 38 1.01 -6.04 -0.54
CA ALA A 38 1.18 -5.40 -1.85
C ALA A 38 0.64 -3.97 -1.86
N ALA A 39 -0.54 -3.73 -1.28
CA ALA A 39 -1.13 -2.39 -1.18
C ALA A 39 -0.26 -1.46 -0.32
N ARG A 40 0.27 -1.94 0.81
CA ARG A 40 1.19 -1.17 1.65
C ARG A 40 2.54 -0.93 0.98
N PHE A 41 3.04 -1.89 0.20
CA PHE A 41 4.25 -1.70 -0.61
C PHE A 41 4.04 -0.65 -1.68
N TYR A 42 2.90 -0.71 -2.38
CA TYR A 42 2.54 0.29 -3.38
C TYR A 42 2.33 1.66 -2.75
N ALA A 43 1.62 1.75 -1.62
CA ALA A 43 1.44 2.99 -0.88
C ALA A 43 2.76 3.55 -0.31
N ALA A 44 3.71 2.70 0.10
CA ALA A 44 5.04 3.15 0.50
C ALA A 44 5.85 3.68 -0.71
N ARG A 45 5.62 3.13 -1.91
CA ARG A 45 6.27 3.57 -3.15
C ARG A 45 5.60 4.81 -3.76
N SER A 46 4.28 4.92 -3.66
CA SER A 46 3.46 6.01 -4.22
C SER A 46 3.18 7.12 -3.21
N GLY A 47 3.47 6.91 -1.93
CA GLY A 47 3.27 7.89 -0.87
C GLY A 47 4.07 9.16 -1.13
N SER A 48 5.30 9.04 -1.65
CA SER A 48 6.08 10.22 -2.07
C SER A 48 5.46 10.85 -3.31
N SER A 49 5.11 10.08 -4.35
CA SER A 49 4.66 10.66 -5.62
C SER A 49 3.29 11.34 -5.53
N VAL A 50 2.34 10.77 -4.77
CA VAL A 50 0.99 11.34 -4.61
C VAL A 50 1.00 12.54 -3.66
N GLN A 51 1.75 12.49 -2.56
CA GLN A 51 1.93 13.70 -1.73
C GLN A 51 2.65 14.79 -2.52
N GLU A 52 3.68 14.46 -3.29
CA GLU A 52 4.45 15.42 -4.08
C GLU A 52 3.65 16.00 -5.25
N GLU A 53 2.81 15.21 -5.92
CA GLU A 53 1.85 15.71 -6.91
C GLU A 53 0.77 16.59 -6.29
N PHE A 54 0.24 16.21 -5.11
CA PHE A 54 -0.74 17.01 -4.40
C PHE A 54 -0.13 18.33 -3.91
N ASP A 55 1.13 18.31 -3.48
CA ASP A 55 1.85 19.50 -3.04
C ASP A 55 2.15 20.44 -4.21
N LYS A 56 2.58 19.90 -5.36
CA LYS A 56 2.71 20.64 -6.62
C LYS A 56 1.38 21.25 -7.07
N TRP A 57 0.28 20.50 -6.96
CA TRP A 57 -1.06 21.01 -7.27
C TRP A 57 -1.48 22.16 -6.32
N ARG A 58 -1.20 22.01 -5.03
CA ARG A 58 -1.50 23.02 -3.99
C ARG A 58 -0.71 24.31 -4.22
N ILE A 59 0.60 24.22 -4.48
CA ILE A 59 1.46 25.37 -4.76
C ILE A 59 1.00 26.10 -6.03
N LYS A 60 0.72 25.35 -7.10
CA LYS A 60 0.23 25.92 -8.38
C LYS A 60 -1.12 26.65 -8.25
N ARG A 61 -1.96 26.25 -7.29
CA ARG A 61 -3.23 26.93 -6.97
C ARG A 61 -3.02 28.22 -6.16
N ASN A 62 -2.05 28.23 -5.26
CA ASN A 62 -1.72 29.43 -4.47
C ASN A 62 -1.03 30.51 -5.32
N GLU A 63 -0.10 30.15 -6.21
CA GLU A 63 0.50 31.12 -7.14
C GLU A 63 -0.54 31.80 -8.04
N LYS A 64 -1.52 31.04 -8.55
CA LYS A 64 -2.60 31.61 -9.37
C LYS A 64 -3.54 32.55 -8.62
N THR A 65 -3.60 32.45 -7.30
CA THR A 65 -4.42 33.32 -6.45
C THR A 65 -3.67 34.60 -6.12
N ASN A 66 -2.37 34.51 -5.84
CA ASN A 66 -1.52 35.67 -5.55
C ASN A 66 -1.15 36.49 -6.81
N ALA A 67 -1.03 35.87 -7.99
CA ALA A 67 -0.76 36.58 -9.25
C ALA A 67 -1.99 37.34 -9.82
N LYS A 68 -3.15 37.25 -9.14
CA LYS A 68 -4.40 37.93 -9.54
C LYS A 68 -4.77 39.08 -8.61
N GLY A 69 -3.90 39.39 -7.66
CA GLY A 69 -4.07 40.45 -6.65
C GLY A 69 -3.06 41.60 -6.75
N GLU A 70 -2.29 41.68 -7.84
CA GLU A 70 -1.53 42.87 -8.25
C GLU A 70 -2.19 43.52 -9.47
#